data_AF-A0A135LGE0-F1
#
_entry.id   AF-A0A135LGE0-F1
#
_cell.length_a   1.000
_cell.length_b   1.000
_cell.length_c   1.000
_cell.angle_alpha   90.00
_cell.angle_beta   90.00
_cell.angle_gamma   90.00
#
_symmetry.space_group_name_H-M   'P 1'
#
loop_
_entity.id
_entity.type
_entity.pdbx_description
1 polymer ?
#
loop_
_entity_poly.entity_id
_entity_poly.type
_entity_poly.pdbx_seq_one_letter_code
_entity_poly.pdbx_strand_id
1 'polypeptide(L)'
;MSTSIPGFLLPRGPPSALTLRVLQRQTARRSFTSTSAALRKTSKSNTPNSKPRVLAKPDRFRPPSHPQRLTTPSPKNAPPGQPFEYGPRTTEKERVQQSKTQYPGMFPPEGTVMFKFLTSKWIHIWIALSVLVSCAGFTFTTNFKATSPFAHLLPSWSGLLTSPIDTISQAFSVWRMHVQHNSMRVREQRHRRVEDAEKRKQYRIAHGLEEAEPEKKDEGDNAVDSQSPVAAVEGADGKAEFVDWEGNKKPVKKWLGIW
;
A
#
# COMPACT_ATOMS: atom_id res chain seq x y z
N MET A 1 14.96 21.27 50.56
CA MET A 1 15.81 21.32 49.35
C MET A 1 15.01 20.75 48.19
N SER A 2 14.67 21.56 47.18
CA SER A 2 13.88 21.13 46.02
C SER A 2 14.80 20.45 45.02
N THR A 3 14.64 19.15 44.80
CA THR A 3 15.40 18.39 43.80
C THR A 3 14.77 18.59 42.42
N SER A 4 15.50 19.24 41.51
CA SER A 4 15.08 19.42 40.12
C SER A 4 15.11 18.06 39.41
N ILE A 5 13.94 17.55 39.04
CA ILE A 5 13.81 16.26 38.36
C ILE A 5 14.35 16.43 36.93
N PRO A 6 15.35 15.64 36.50
CA PRO A 6 15.92 15.80 35.17
C PRO A 6 14.92 15.35 34.10
N GLY A 7 14.72 16.21 33.09
CA GLY A 7 13.62 16.10 32.12
C GLY A 7 13.60 14.87 31.19
N PHE A 8 14.53 13.92 31.33
CA PHE A 8 14.47 12.63 30.65
C PHE A 8 13.60 11.59 31.39
N LEU A 9 13.26 11.85 32.67
CA LEU A 9 12.34 11.04 33.45
C LEU A 9 10.86 11.40 33.21
N LEU A 10 10.60 12.47 32.45
CA LEU A 10 9.25 12.83 32.02
C LEU A 10 8.90 12.04 30.75
N PRO A 11 7.69 11.46 30.64
CA PRO A 11 7.26 10.77 29.43
C PRO A 11 7.20 11.76 28.28
N ARG A 12 8.21 11.73 27.41
CA ARG A 12 8.21 12.50 26.17
C ARG A 12 7.29 11.79 25.18
N GLY A 13 6.23 12.49 24.76
CA GLY A 13 5.35 12.03 23.69
C GLY A 13 6.13 11.71 22.39
N PRO A 14 5.49 11.02 21.44
CA PRO A 14 6.13 10.59 20.20
C PRO A 14 6.78 11.78 19.45
N PRO A 15 7.96 11.58 18.83
CA PRO A 15 8.68 12.66 18.16
C PRO A 15 7.82 13.29 17.07
N SER A 16 7.70 14.61 17.08
CA SER A 16 6.91 15.35 16.09
C SER A 16 7.50 15.18 14.68
N ALA A 17 6.65 15.19 13.65
CA ALA A 17 7.10 15.03 12.26
C ALA A 17 8.16 16.05 11.81
N LEU A 18 8.28 17.19 12.52
CA LEU A 18 9.31 18.19 12.30
C LEU A 18 10.70 17.73 12.75
N THR A 19 10.83 17.00 13.87
CA THR A 19 12.14 16.52 14.34
C THR A 19 12.69 15.41 13.44
N LEU A 20 11.84 14.53 12.93
CA LEU A 20 12.24 13.50 11.96
C LEU A 20 12.74 14.11 10.63
N ARG A 21 12.12 15.21 10.16
CA ARG A 21 12.56 15.90 8.93
C ARG A 21 13.93 16.58 9.06
N VAL A 22 14.30 17.03 10.26
CA VAL A 22 15.61 17.66 10.51
C VAL A 22 16.72 16.62 10.49
N LEU A 23 16.51 15.46 11.11
CA LEU A 23 17.48 14.35 11.10
C LEU A 23 17.72 13.79 9.69
N GLN A 24 16.68 13.72 8.86
CA GLN A 24 16.79 13.21 7.49
C GLN A 24 17.55 14.16 6.55
N ARG A 25 17.67 15.47 6.88
CA ARG A 25 18.42 16.45 6.07
C ARG A 25 19.93 16.45 6.35
N GLN A 26 20.37 15.93 7.49
CA GLN A 26 21.79 15.98 7.88
C GLN A 26 22.64 14.87 7.24
N THR A 27 22.03 13.80 6.73
CA THR A 27 22.77 12.67 6.13
C THR A 27 23.17 12.88 4.66
N ALA A 28 22.72 13.96 4.00
CA ALA A 28 22.92 14.18 2.56
C ALA A 28 24.04 15.18 2.18
N ARG A 29 24.89 15.62 3.11
CA ARG A 29 25.95 16.61 2.81
C ARG A 29 27.32 16.22 3.36
N ARG A 30 27.92 15.17 2.81
CA ARG A 30 29.37 14.95 2.83
C ARG A 30 29.85 14.40 1.49
N SER A 31 29.88 15.28 0.48
CA SER A 31 30.71 15.08 -0.71
C SER A 31 31.85 16.10 -0.67
N PHE A 32 33.07 15.60 -0.43
CA PHE A 32 34.30 16.34 -0.63
C PHE A 32 34.53 16.47 -2.14
N THR A 33 34.33 17.67 -2.71
CA THR A 33 34.69 17.97 -4.10
C THR A 33 36.00 18.71 -4.14
N SER A 34 37.01 18.09 -4.75
CA SER A 34 38.29 18.70 -5.09
C SER A 34 38.11 19.75 -6.19
N THR A 35 38.79 20.87 -6.00
CA THR A 35 38.90 21.98 -6.93
C THR A 35 39.69 21.58 -8.18
N SER A 36 39.06 21.62 -9.35
CA SER A 36 39.78 21.75 -10.62
C SER A 36 39.20 22.93 -11.40
N ALA A 37 40.05 23.94 -11.57
CA ALA A 37 39.78 25.13 -12.35
C ALA A 37 39.62 24.77 -13.83
N ALA A 38 38.51 25.16 -14.44
CA ALA A 38 38.32 25.09 -15.89
C ALA A 38 38.11 26.51 -16.43
N LEU A 39 39.15 26.99 -17.11
CA LEU A 39 39.20 28.24 -17.84
C LEU A 39 38.18 28.19 -18.99
N ARG A 40 37.18 29.08 -18.96
CA ARG A 40 36.26 29.33 -20.08
C ARG A 40 37.01 30.12 -21.15
N LYS A 41 37.13 29.59 -22.37
CA LYS A 41 37.40 30.39 -23.58
C LYS A 41 36.21 30.29 -24.54
N THR A 42 35.87 31.45 -25.06
CA THR A 42 34.67 31.80 -25.80
C THR A 42 34.76 31.44 -27.29
N SER A 43 33.56 31.25 -27.83
CA SER A 43 33.06 31.14 -29.22
C SER A 43 33.95 31.51 -30.43
N LYS A 44 34.13 30.52 -31.30
CA LYS A 44 33.52 30.36 -32.66
C LYS A 44 33.72 31.48 -33.71
N SER A 45 34.42 31.13 -34.79
CA SER A 45 34.03 31.49 -36.16
C SER A 45 34.26 30.30 -37.12
N ASN A 46 33.42 30.26 -38.15
CA ASN A 46 33.06 29.10 -38.98
C ASN A 46 34.11 28.71 -40.03
N THR A 47 34.40 27.42 -40.17
CA THR A 47 34.50 26.70 -41.45
C THR A 47 34.31 25.20 -41.21
N PRO A 48 33.47 24.49 -41.98
CA PRO A 48 33.34 23.05 -41.83
C PRO A 48 34.50 22.38 -42.58
N ASN A 49 35.21 21.51 -41.86
CA ASN A 49 36.14 20.49 -42.37
C ASN A 49 37.64 20.84 -42.44
N SER A 50 38.23 21.21 -41.31
CA SER A 50 39.65 20.89 -41.07
C SER A 50 39.86 20.45 -39.61
N LYS A 51 39.70 19.14 -39.35
CA LYS A 51 40.34 18.56 -38.16
C LYS A 51 41.83 18.85 -38.31
N PRO A 52 42.53 19.41 -37.30
CA PRO A 52 43.98 19.55 -37.41
C PRO A 52 44.53 18.16 -37.69
N ARG A 53 45.30 18.01 -38.79
CA ARG A 53 45.92 16.74 -39.17
C ARG A 53 47.02 16.44 -38.16
N VAL A 54 46.61 15.99 -36.97
CA VAL A 54 47.51 15.57 -35.91
C VAL A 54 48.04 14.21 -36.31
N LEU A 55 49.35 14.16 -36.57
CA LEU A 55 50.07 12.91 -36.80
C LEU A 55 49.76 11.98 -35.62
N ALA A 56 49.31 10.75 -35.92
CA ALA A 56 49.13 9.74 -34.88
C ALA A 56 50.44 9.62 -34.12
N LYS A 57 50.41 9.84 -32.80
CA LYS A 57 51.61 9.62 -31.98
C LYS A 57 52.03 8.17 -32.22
N PRO A 58 53.29 7.90 -32.60
CA PRO A 58 53.74 6.56 -32.86
C PRO A 58 53.49 5.70 -31.62
N ASP A 59 53.12 4.44 -31.85
CA ASP A 59 52.88 3.52 -30.76
C ASP A 59 54.12 3.48 -29.86
N ARG A 60 53.94 3.73 -28.57
CA ARG A 60 55.08 3.70 -27.65
C ARG A 60 55.54 2.26 -27.61
N PHE A 61 56.80 2.01 -27.98
CA PHE A 61 57.41 0.68 -27.90
C PHE A 61 57.18 0.11 -26.50
N ARG A 62 56.31 -0.90 -26.43
CA ARG A 62 56.03 -1.67 -25.21
C ARG A 62 56.73 -3.00 -25.39
N PRO A 63 57.82 -3.26 -24.64
CA PRO A 63 58.45 -4.55 -24.71
C PRO A 63 57.42 -5.63 -24.33
N PRO A 64 57.54 -6.84 -24.89
CA PRO A 64 56.58 -7.93 -24.67
C PRO A 64 56.40 -8.31 -23.19
N SER A 65 57.30 -7.87 -22.31
CA SER A 65 57.22 -8.07 -20.86
C SER A 65 56.22 -7.17 -20.13
N HIS A 66 55.69 -6.11 -20.76
CA HIS A 66 54.68 -5.26 -20.14
C HIS A 66 53.35 -5.33 -20.91
N PRO A 67 52.42 -6.24 -20.50
CA PRO A 67 51.10 -6.27 -21.09
C PRO A 67 50.38 -4.94 -20.81
N GLN A 68 49.66 -4.46 -21.82
CA GLN A 68 48.78 -3.30 -21.67
C GLN A 68 47.81 -3.59 -20.53
N ARG A 69 47.90 -2.80 -19.45
CA ARG A 69 47.06 -2.92 -18.24
C ARG A 69 45.62 -3.20 -18.64
N LEU A 70 45.16 -4.43 -18.44
CA LEU A 70 43.77 -4.81 -18.65
C LEU A 70 42.94 -3.87 -17.78
N THR A 71 42.08 -3.09 -18.41
CA THR A 71 41.16 -2.21 -17.70
C THR A 71 40.34 -3.07 -16.75
N THR A 72 40.49 -2.86 -15.45
CA THR A 72 39.71 -3.54 -14.44
C THR A 72 38.22 -3.43 -14.80
N PRO A 73 37.46 -4.53 -14.71
CA PRO A 73 36.04 -4.49 -15.01
C PRO A 73 35.40 -3.43 -14.09
N SER A 74 34.79 -2.44 -14.71
CA SER A 74 34.04 -1.36 -14.05
C SER A 74 32.58 -1.55 -14.41
N PRO A 75 31.62 -1.21 -13.52
CA PRO A 75 30.19 -1.26 -13.84
C PRO A 75 29.82 -0.43 -15.09
N LYS A 76 30.66 0.53 -15.49
CA LYS A 76 30.50 1.29 -16.75
C LYS A 76 30.86 0.51 -18.02
N ASN A 77 31.70 -0.51 -17.90
CA ASN A 77 32.14 -1.37 -19.01
C ASN A 77 31.35 -2.69 -19.06
N ALA A 78 30.33 -2.85 -18.22
CA ALA A 78 29.43 -3.98 -18.25
C ALA A 78 28.43 -3.82 -19.41
N PRO A 79 28.12 -4.90 -20.16
CA PRO A 79 27.04 -4.91 -21.14
C PRO A 79 25.73 -4.53 -20.46
N PRO A 80 24.85 -3.76 -21.13
CA PRO A 80 23.56 -3.41 -20.57
C PRO A 80 22.76 -4.68 -20.27
N GLY A 81 22.28 -4.80 -19.02
CA GLY A 81 21.35 -5.86 -18.61
C GLY A 81 21.95 -7.08 -17.90
N GLN A 82 23.26 -7.14 -17.64
CA GLN A 82 23.86 -8.23 -16.85
C GLN A 82 24.36 -7.77 -15.48
N PRO A 83 24.21 -8.60 -14.42
CA PRO A 83 24.81 -8.33 -13.12
C PRO A 83 26.33 -8.16 -13.21
N PHE A 84 26.87 -7.26 -12.39
CA PHE A 84 28.29 -6.98 -12.37
C PHE A 84 29.04 -8.08 -11.60
N GLU A 85 29.68 -9.00 -12.33
CA GLU A 85 30.56 -10.05 -11.78
C GLU A 85 32.00 -9.52 -11.67
N TYR A 86 32.62 -9.62 -10.49
CA TYR A 86 34.03 -9.34 -10.30
C TYR A 86 34.87 -10.54 -10.76
N GLY A 87 35.70 -10.35 -11.79
CA GLY A 87 36.60 -11.38 -12.31
C GLY A 87 36.36 -11.69 -13.79
N PRO A 88 37.07 -12.69 -14.36
CA PRO A 88 36.77 -13.23 -15.68
C PRO A 88 35.32 -13.74 -15.73
N ARG A 89 34.64 -13.56 -16.87
CA ARG A 89 33.27 -14.04 -17.02
C ARG A 89 33.21 -15.55 -16.93
N THR A 90 32.31 -16.06 -16.09
CA THR A 90 32.04 -17.49 -15.99
C THR A 90 31.51 -18.01 -17.33
N THR A 91 32.09 -19.12 -17.79
CA THR A 91 31.57 -19.81 -18.98
C THR A 91 30.25 -20.48 -18.66
N GLU A 92 29.38 -20.70 -19.65
CA GLU A 92 28.08 -21.36 -19.43
C GLU A 92 28.26 -22.76 -18.80
N LYS A 93 29.31 -23.48 -19.19
CA LYS A 93 29.68 -24.79 -18.62
C LYS A 93 30.02 -24.69 -17.14
N GLU A 94 30.74 -23.65 -16.75
CA GLU A 94 31.12 -23.39 -15.37
C GLU A 94 29.93 -23.00 -14.51
N ARG A 95 28.97 -22.20 -15.02
CA ARG A 95 27.71 -21.89 -14.31
C ARG A 95 26.88 -23.14 -14.03
N VAL A 96 26.81 -24.07 -14.99
CA VAL A 96 26.12 -25.36 -14.81
C VAL A 96 26.85 -26.23 -13.78
N GLN A 97 28.17 -26.16 -13.68
CA GLN A 97 28.94 -26.87 -12.66
C GLN A 97 28.74 -26.24 -11.27
N GLN A 98 28.75 -24.90 -11.18
CA GLN A 98 28.52 -24.17 -9.93
C GLN A 98 27.12 -24.46 -9.35
N SER A 99 26.09 -24.50 -10.19
CA SER A 99 24.71 -24.85 -9.77
C SER A 99 24.55 -26.31 -9.32
N LYS A 100 25.40 -27.23 -9.80
CA LYS A 100 25.37 -28.65 -9.42
C LYS A 100 26.27 -29.00 -8.23
N THR A 101 27.16 -28.10 -7.84
CA THR A 101 28.13 -28.36 -6.76
C THR A 101 27.46 -28.13 -5.40
N GLN A 102 27.34 -29.20 -4.60
CA GLN A 102 26.70 -29.18 -3.30
C GLN A 102 27.73 -29.28 -2.17
N TYR A 103 27.72 -28.33 -1.24
CA TYR A 103 28.52 -28.37 0.00
C TYR A 103 27.63 -28.63 1.23
N PRO A 104 28.18 -29.19 2.32
CA PRO A 104 27.43 -29.38 3.57
C PRO A 104 26.90 -28.05 4.10
N GLY A 105 25.62 -28.03 4.52
CA GLY A 105 24.95 -26.82 5.03
C GLY A 105 24.44 -25.84 3.97
N MET A 106 24.60 -26.14 2.68
CA MET A 106 23.97 -25.37 1.60
C MET A 106 22.48 -25.68 1.45
N PHE A 107 21.78 -24.80 0.74
CA PHE A 107 20.40 -24.99 0.30
C PHE A 107 20.25 -26.34 -0.42
N PRO A 108 19.16 -27.10 -0.22
CA PRO A 108 18.99 -28.42 -0.84
C PRO A 108 19.06 -28.33 -2.37
N PRO A 109 19.46 -29.40 -3.08
CA PRO A 109 19.61 -29.35 -4.54
C PRO A 109 18.27 -29.15 -5.25
N GLU A 110 18.35 -28.53 -6.43
CA GLU A 110 17.19 -28.29 -7.30
C GLU A 110 16.50 -29.61 -7.64
N GLY A 111 15.16 -29.64 -7.55
CA GLY A 111 14.36 -30.84 -7.79
C GLY A 111 13.96 -31.63 -6.53
N THR A 112 14.57 -31.34 -5.37
CA THR A 112 14.08 -31.88 -4.10
C THR A 112 12.78 -31.20 -3.66
N VAL A 113 11.93 -31.91 -2.92
CA VAL A 113 10.68 -31.34 -2.38
C VAL A 113 10.98 -30.17 -1.44
N MET A 114 12.04 -30.27 -0.65
CA MET A 114 12.49 -29.21 0.26
C MET A 114 12.88 -27.95 -0.51
N PHE A 115 13.65 -28.08 -1.61
CA PHE A 115 13.96 -26.96 -2.50
C PHE A 115 12.69 -26.30 -3.05
N LYS A 116 11.73 -27.11 -3.52
CA LYS A 116 10.46 -26.61 -4.06
C LYS A 116 9.62 -25.91 -3.00
N PHE A 117 9.59 -26.43 -1.77
CA PHE A 117 8.86 -25.80 -0.67
C PHE A 117 9.48 -24.44 -0.32
N LEU A 118 10.80 -24.36 -0.13
CA LEU A 118 11.46 -23.11 0.29
C LEU A 118 11.50 -22.04 -0.82
N THR A 119 11.55 -22.43 -2.10
CA THR A 119 11.67 -21.46 -3.21
C THR A 119 10.33 -21.05 -3.82
N SER A 120 9.27 -21.85 -3.68
CA SER A 120 8.01 -21.56 -4.36
C SER A 120 7.23 -20.45 -3.65
N LYS A 121 7.14 -19.29 -4.29
CA LYS A 121 6.37 -18.16 -3.75
C LYS A 121 4.88 -18.51 -3.59
N TRP A 122 4.35 -19.32 -4.49
CA TRP A 122 2.95 -19.76 -4.47
C TRP A 122 2.59 -20.58 -3.22
N ILE A 123 3.46 -21.49 -2.77
CA ILE A 123 3.16 -22.28 -1.56
C ILE A 123 3.10 -21.39 -0.32
N HIS A 124 4.04 -20.43 -0.21
CA HIS A 124 4.07 -19.49 0.90
C HIS A 124 2.84 -18.57 0.90
N ILE A 125 2.45 -18.07 -0.28
CA ILE A 125 1.24 -17.26 -0.43
C ILE A 125 0.01 -18.07 -0.05
N TRP A 126 -0.11 -19.32 -0.51
CA TRP A 126 -1.25 -20.17 -0.20
C TRP A 126 -1.33 -20.51 1.29
N ILE A 127 -0.21 -20.87 1.93
CA ILE A 127 -0.15 -21.15 3.37
C ILE A 127 -0.47 -19.88 4.17
N ALA A 128 0.19 -18.76 3.88
CA ALA A 128 -0.04 -17.51 4.59
C ALA A 128 -1.49 -17.03 4.42
N LEU A 129 -2.05 -17.13 3.22
CA LEU A 129 -3.44 -16.78 2.95
C LEU A 129 -4.39 -17.72 3.69
N SER A 130 -4.13 -19.03 3.69
CA SER A 130 -4.98 -20.01 4.39
C SER A 130 -5.01 -19.75 5.91
N VAL A 131 -3.86 -19.49 6.53
CA VAL A 131 -3.75 -19.19 7.97
C VAL A 131 -4.41 -17.85 8.30
N LEU A 132 -4.23 -16.84 7.44
CA LEU A 132 -4.87 -15.53 7.61
C LEU A 132 -6.39 -15.65 7.52
N VAL A 133 -6.92 -16.36 6.52
CA VAL A 133 -8.35 -16.56 6.33
C VAL A 133 -8.95 -17.39 7.47
N SER A 134 -8.28 -18.46 7.92
CA SER A 134 -8.77 -19.27 9.05
C SER A 134 -8.78 -18.47 10.36
N CYS A 135 -7.74 -17.68 10.64
CA CYS A 135 -7.67 -16.81 11.81
C CYS A 135 -8.74 -15.70 11.75
N ALA A 136 -8.94 -15.09 10.58
CA ALA A 136 -9.99 -14.09 10.36
C ALA A 136 -11.39 -14.71 10.57
N GLY A 137 -11.66 -15.90 10.04
CA GLY A 137 -12.92 -16.61 10.25
C GLY A 137 -13.16 -16.98 11.71
N PHE A 138 -12.12 -17.45 12.42
CA PHE A 138 -12.20 -17.77 13.84
C PHE A 138 -12.46 -16.55 14.72
N THR A 139 -11.73 -15.46 14.49
CA THR A 139 -11.93 -14.19 15.23
C THR A 139 -13.28 -13.56 14.90
N PHE A 140 -13.72 -13.61 13.65
CA PHE A 140 -15.05 -13.17 13.24
C PHE A 140 -16.16 -13.96 13.93
N THR A 141 -16.11 -15.29 13.91
CA THR A 141 -17.14 -16.14 14.53
C THR A 141 -17.18 -16.01 16.05
N THR A 142 -16.02 -15.89 16.71
CA THR A 142 -15.95 -15.63 18.16
C THR A 142 -16.50 -14.25 18.53
N ASN A 143 -16.15 -13.21 17.80
CA ASN A 143 -16.70 -11.87 18.00
C ASN A 143 -18.22 -11.83 17.76
N PHE A 144 -18.69 -12.49 16.70
CA PHE A 144 -20.11 -12.60 16.39
C PHE A 144 -20.88 -13.29 17.52
N LYS A 145 -20.36 -14.41 18.05
CA LYS A 145 -21.00 -15.12 19.18
C LYS A 145 -21.05 -14.28 20.46
N ALA A 146 -20.09 -13.39 20.66
CA ALA A 146 -20.03 -12.53 21.85
C ALA A 146 -20.95 -11.29 21.74
N THR A 147 -21.12 -10.73 20.54
CA THR A 147 -21.82 -9.45 20.34
C THR A 147 -23.22 -9.59 19.77
N SER A 148 -23.51 -10.67 19.04
CA SER A 148 -24.79 -10.85 18.37
C SER A 148 -25.83 -11.49 19.32
N PRO A 149 -27.08 -10.96 19.36
CA PRO A 149 -28.16 -11.60 20.11
C PRO A 149 -28.66 -12.89 19.44
N PHE A 150 -28.35 -13.09 18.16
CA PHE A 150 -28.80 -14.23 17.34
C PHE A 150 -27.81 -15.40 17.33
N ALA A 151 -26.80 -15.40 18.21
CA ALA A 151 -25.77 -16.43 18.25
C ALA A 151 -26.33 -17.85 18.45
N HIS A 152 -27.48 -17.98 19.12
CA HIS A 152 -28.16 -19.26 19.37
C HIS A 152 -28.82 -19.86 18.12
N LEU A 153 -29.06 -19.06 17.07
CA LEU A 153 -29.64 -19.52 15.81
C LEU A 153 -28.58 -20.07 14.83
N LEU A 154 -27.30 -20.02 15.20
CA LEU A 154 -26.23 -20.53 14.37
C LEU A 154 -26.30 -22.07 14.29
N PRO A 155 -26.17 -22.64 13.08
CA PRO A 155 -26.10 -24.09 12.94
C PRO A 155 -24.84 -24.65 13.62
N SER A 156 -24.95 -25.88 14.13
CA SER A 156 -23.79 -26.61 14.65
C SER A 156 -22.76 -26.85 13.55
N TRP A 157 -21.48 -26.82 13.91
CA TRP A 157 -20.38 -27.12 12.98
C TRP A 157 -20.45 -28.55 12.43
N SER A 158 -21.13 -29.48 13.11
CA SER A 158 -21.39 -30.82 12.59
C SER A 158 -22.30 -30.83 11.35
N GLY A 159 -23.17 -29.82 11.21
CA GLY A 159 -24.06 -29.67 10.05
C GLY A 159 -23.31 -29.43 8.74
N LEU A 160 -22.11 -28.84 8.79
CA LEU A 160 -21.27 -28.61 7.61
C LEU A 160 -20.87 -29.92 6.90
N LEU A 161 -20.77 -31.03 7.63
CA LEU A 161 -20.40 -32.33 7.05
C LEU A 161 -21.59 -33.05 6.41
N THR A 162 -22.82 -32.79 6.86
CA THR A 162 -24.02 -33.50 6.39
C THR A 162 -24.77 -32.70 5.32
N SER A 163 -24.97 -31.40 5.56
CA SER A 163 -25.73 -30.49 4.70
C SER A 163 -24.99 -29.15 4.58
N PRO A 164 -23.90 -29.08 3.78
CA PRO A 164 -23.02 -27.91 3.73
C PRO A 164 -23.72 -26.66 3.20
N ILE A 165 -24.55 -26.83 2.16
CA ILE A 165 -25.25 -25.71 1.51
C ILE A 165 -26.28 -25.10 2.44
N ASP A 166 -27.09 -25.94 3.10
CA ASP A 166 -28.13 -25.47 4.03
C ASP A 166 -27.51 -24.76 5.23
N THR A 167 -26.43 -25.32 5.78
CA THR A 167 -25.69 -24.74 6.91
C THR A 167 -25.14 -23.34 6.58
N ILE A 168 -24.56 -23.18 5.38
CA ILE A 168 -24.06 -21.88 4.92
C ILE A 168 -25.21 -20.89 4.72
N SER A 169 -26.32 -21.33 4.10
CA SER A 169 -27.48 -20.47 3.88
C SER A 169 -28.11 -20.00 5.19
N GLN A 170 -28.20 -20.89 6.19
CA GLN A 170 -28.68 -20.57 7.53
C GLN A 170 -27.74 -19.60 8.24
N ALA A 171 -26.42 -19.82 8.20
CA ALA A 171 -25.44 -18.89 8.76
C ALA A 171 -25.55 -17.50 8.11
N PHE A 172 -25.76 -17.43 6.79
CA PHE A 172 -25.95 -16.18 6.07
C PHE A 172 -27.26 -15.48 6.47
N SER A 173 -28.35 -16.24 6.69
CA SER A 173 -29.62 -15.68 7.16
C SER A 173 -29.47 -15.02 8.55
N VAL A 174 -28.77 -15.67 9.48
CA VAL A 174 -28.48 -15.17 10.82
C VAL A 174 -27.57 -13.93 10.76
N TRP A 175 -26.57 -13.95 9.88
CA TRP A 175 -25.73 -12.79 9.63
C TRP A 175 -26.53 -11.60 9.09
N ARG A 176 -27.46 -11.82 8.15
CA ARG A 176 -28.37 -10.78 7.65
C ARG A 176 -29.22 -10.19 8.77
N MET A 177 -29.77 -11.01 9.67
CA MET A 177 -30.53 -10.53 10.84
C MET A 177 -29.66 -9.68 11.77
N HIS A 178 -28.41 -10.09 12.01
CA HIS A 178 -27.46 -9.30 12.80
C HIS A 178 -27.17 -7.93 12.17
N VAL A 179 -26.97 -7.89 10.85
CA VAL A 179 -26.77 -6.63 10.12
C VAL A 179 -28.02 -5.75 10.21
N GLN A 180 -29.21 -6.30 9.98
CA GLN A 180 -30.48 -5.57 10.11
C GLN A 180 -30.67 -4.99 11.51
N HIS A 181 -30.38 -5.77 12.56
CA HIS A 181 -30.44 -5.29 13.95
C HIS A 181 -29.46 -4.15 14.22
N ASN A 182 -28.22 -4.25 13.73
CA ASN A 182 -27.24 -3.17 13.86
C ASN A 182 -27.68 -1.92 13.09
N SER A 183 -28.23 -2.08 11.88
CA SER A 183 -28.76 -0.96 11.09
C SER A 183 -29.90 -0.25 11.81
N MET A 184 -30.85 -1.00 12.39
CA MET A 184 -31.94 -0.45 13.20
C MET A 184 -31.41 0.30 14.42
N ARG A 185 -30.45 -0.29 15.14
CA ARG A 185 -29.85 0.34 16.33
C ARG A 185 -29.11 1.63 15.99
N VAL A 186 -28.38 1.66 14.88
CA VAL A 186 -27.68 2.86 14.41
C VAL A 186 -28.68 3.92 13.93
N ARG A 187 -29.76 3.52 13.24
CA ARG A 187 -30.84 4.45 12.85
C ARG A 187 -31.48 5.09 14.08
N GLU A 188 -31.80 4.30 15.10
CA GLU A 188 -32.37 4.81 16.35
C GLU A 188 -31.40 5.77 17.08
N GLN A 189 -30.10 5.43 17.14
CA GLN A 189 -29.10 6.33 17.70
C GLN A 189 -28.98 7.65 16.94
N ARG A 190 -29.11 7.63 15.61
CA ARG A 190 -29.13 8.84 14.78
C ARG A 190 -30.39 9.66 15.05
N HIS A 191 -31.54 9.02 15.10
CA HIS A 191 -32.82 9.65 15.41
C HIS A 191 -32.77 10.38 16.76
N ARG A 192 -32.27 9.73 17.81
CA ARG A 192 -32.08 10.36 19.14
C ARG A 192 -31.18 11.60 19.09
N ARG A 193 -30.11 11.58 18.28
CA ARG A 193 -29.21 12.73 18.13
C ARG A 193 -29.90 13.91 17.43
N VAL A 194 -30.77 13.63 16.45
CA VAL A 194 -31.55 14.64 15.74
C VAL A 194 -32.60 15.24 16.68
N GLU A 195 -33.37 14.41 17.39
CA GLU A 195 -34.32 14.86 18.41
C GLU A 195 -33.67 15.76 19.46
N ASP A 196 -32.48 15.38 19.95
CA ASP A 196 -31.74 16.19 20.92
C ASP A 196 -31.27 17.53 20.35
N ALA A 197 -30.99 17.61 19.04
CA ALA A 197 -30.65 18.87 18.37
C ALA A 197 -31.89 19.76 18.20
N GLU A 198 -33.02 19.16 17.83
CA GLU A 198 -34.30 19.85 17.68
C GLU A 198 -34.81 20.39 19.02
N LYS A 199 -34.77 19.61 20.09
CA LYS A 199 -35.12 20.06 21.45
C LYS A 199 -34.28 21.27 21.86
N ARG A 200 -32.98 21.26 21.56
CA ARG A 200 -32.09 22.40 21.81
C ARG A 200 -32.46 23.62 20.96
N LYS A 201 -32.83 23.42 19.69
CA LYS A 201 -33.29 24.50 18.81
C LYS A 201 -34.59 25.12 19.35
N GLN A 202 -35.58 24.28 19.68
CA GLN A 202 -36.85 24.70 20.27
C GLN A 202 -36.64 25.47 21.58
N TYR A 203 -35.72 25.00 22.45
CA TYR A 203 -35.38 25.71 23.69
C TYR A 203 -34.79 27.11 23.44
N ARG A 204 -33.91 27.27 22.44
CA ARG A 204 -33.34 28.59 22.08
C ARG A 204 -34.41 29.54 21.55
N ILE A 205 -35.31 29.05 20.70
CA ILE A 205 -36.42 29.82 20.14
C ILE A 205 -37.37 30.26 21.27
N ALA A 206 -37.75 29.33 22.16
CA ALA A 206 -38.64 29.63 23.28
C ALA A 206 -38.06 30.66 24.27
N HIS A 207 -36.73 30.70 24.42
CA HIS A 207 -36.04 31.72 25.21
C HIS A 207 -35.63 32.97 24.42
N GLY A 208 -36.07 33.11 23.16
CA GLY A 208 -35.86 34.30 22.34
C GLY A 208 -34.40 34.55 21.93
N LEU A 209 -33.53 33.53 22.00
CA LEU A 209 -32.14 33.61 21.53
C LEU A 209 -32.01 33.45 20.00
N GLU A 210 -33.08 33.03 19.32
CA GLU A 210 -33.13 32.80 17.87
C GLU A 210 -34.53 33.18 17.37
N GLU A 211 -34.65 33.97 16.29
CA GLU A 211 -35.95 34.23 15.65
C GLU A 211 -36.48 32.93 15.05
N ALA A 212 -37.78 32.67 15.23
CA ALA A 212 -38.43 31.52 14.62
C ALA A 212 -38.38 31.69 13.09
N GLU A 213 -37.39 31.06 12.43
CA GLU A 213 -37.42 30.94 10.97
C GLU A 213 -38.78 30.32 10.57
N PRO A 214 -39.45 30.86 9.53
CA PRO A 214 -40.73 30.32 9.09
C PRO A 214 -40.51 28.86 8.68
N GLU A 215 -41.33 27.98 9.24
CA GLU A 215 -41.34 26.53 9.00
C GLU A 215 -41.18 26.23 7.51
N LYS A 216 -39.95 25.98 7.07
CA LYS A 216 -39.70 25.34 5.78
C LYS A 216 -40.22 23.93 5.93
N LYS A 217 -41.44 23.72 5.46
CA LYS A 217 -42.07 22.41 5.23
C LYS A 217 -41.01 21.37 4.89
N ASP A 218 -40.97 20.32 5.69
CA ASP A 218 -40.11 19.15 5.56
C ASP A 218 -40.42 18.36 4.28
N GLU A 219 -40.11 18.92 3.11
CA GLU A 219 -39.87 18.14 1.89
C GLU A 219 -38.46 17.53 1.98
N GLY A 220 -38.23 16.66 2.95
CA GLY A 220 -36.87 16.18 3.24
C GLY A 220 -36.74 14.85 3.97
N ASP A 221 -37.80 14.33 4.57
CA ASP A 221 -37.72 13.07 5.34
C ASP A 221 -37.42 11.84 4.47
N ASN A 222 -37.63 11.92 3.15
CA ASN A 222 -37.23 10.87 2.20
C ASN A 222 -35.75 10.93 1.77
N ALA A 223 -35.05 12.04 1.99
CA ALA A 223 -33.68 12.21 1.50
C ALA A 223 -32.62 11.59 2.44
N VAL A 224 -32.91 11.50 3.74
CA VAL A 224 -31.95 10.99 4.74
C VAL A 224 -31.95 9.45 4.83
N ASP A 225 -33.07 8.81 4.49
CA ASP A 225 -33.17 7.35 4.38
C ASP A 225 -32.52 6.79 3.09
N SER A 226 -32.32 7.65 2.09
CA SER A 226 -31.68 7.30 0.80
C SER A 226 -30.17 7.03 0.91
N GLN A 227 -29.55 7.31 2.06
CA GLN A 227 -28.10 7.15 2.27
C GLN A 227 -27.71 5.81 2.93
N SER A 228 -28.66 4.89 3.10
CA SER A 228 -28.39 3.53 3.55
C SER A 228 -28.22 2.59 2.34
N PRO A 229 -27.06 1.94 2.13
CA PRO A 229 -26.74 1.20 0.89
C PRO A 229 -27.46 -0.15 0.73
N VAL A 230 -28.64 -0.37 1.33
CA VAL A 230 -29.29 -1.70 1.39
C VAL A 230 -30.66 -1.77 0.70
N ALA A 231 -31.23 -0.68 0.18
CA ALA A 231 -32.57 -0.75 -0.45
C ALA A 231 -32.75 0.17 -1.65
N ALA A 232 -31.92 0.03 -2.67
CA ALA A 232 -32.20 0.54 -4.02
C ALA A 232 -31.85 -0.53 -5.06
N VAL A 233 -32.44 -1.72 -4.92
CA VAL A 233 -32.54 -2.68 -6.02
C VAL A 233 -33.98 -2.60 -6.49
N GLU A 234 -34.29 -1.56 -7.26
CA GLU A 234 -35.39 -1.54 -8.23
C GLU A 234 -35.33 -0.24 -9.04
N GLY A 235 -35.04 -0.40 -10.34
CA GLY A 235 -35.39 0.50 -11.44
C GLY A 235 -35.17 2.00 -11.29
N ALA A 236 -34.00 2.49 -11.69
CA ALA A 236 -33.88 3.84 -12.24
C ALA A 236 -32.74 3.89 -13.28
N ASP A 237 -33.12 3.79 -14.55
CA ASP A 237 -32.28 4.15 -15.68
C ASP A 237 -31.97 5.65 -15.63
N GLY A 238 -30.86 6.01 -14.98
CA GLY A 238 -30.36 7.38 -14.91
C GLY A 238 -28.85 7.38 -15.02
N LYS A 239 -28.31 8.05 -16.04
CA LYS A 239 -26.88 8.29 -16.20
C LYS A 239 -26.36 9.02 -14.96
N ALA A 240 -25.65 8.31 -14.08
CA ALA A 240 -24.90 8.94 -12.99
C ALA A 240 -23.72 9.71 -13.62
N GLU A 241 -23.82 11.04 -13.62
CA GLU A 241 -22.77 11.97 -14.04
C GLU A 241 -22.07 12.49 -12.78
N PHE A 242 -20.75 12.32 -12.71
CA PHE A 242 -19.93 12.89 -11.63
C PHE A 242 -19.36 14.24 -12.10
N VAL A 243 -19.35 15.23 -11.19
CA VAL A 243 -18.76 16.56 -11.42
C VAL A 243 -17.37 16.56 -10.82
N ASP A 244 -16.35 16.62 -11.68
CA ASP A 244 -14.95 16.76 -11.24
C ASP A 244 -14.74 18.13 -10.54
N TRP A 245 -13.66 18.28 -9.77
CA TRP A 245 -13.27 19.52 -9.07
C TRP A 245 -13.16 20.77 -9.97
N GLU A 246 -13.14 20.59 -11.30
CA GLU A 246 -13.09 21.64 -12.32
C GLU A 246 -14.46 21.91 -12.98
N GLY A 247 -15.55 21.35 -12.45
CA GLY A 247 -16.92 21.64 -12.89
C GLY A 247 -17.41 20.90 -14.14
N ASN A 248 -16.60 20.03 -14.72
CA ASN A 248 -16.96 19.27 -15.93
C ASN A 248 -17.68 17.97 -15.58
N LYS A 249 -18.85 17.74 -16.21
CA LYS A 249 -19.66 16.52 -16.04
C LYS A 249 -19.08 15.39 -16.89
N LYS A 250 -18.70 14.27 -16.27
CA LYS A 250 -18.24 13.05 -16.97
C LYS A 250 -19.10 11.84 -16.60
N PRO A 251 -19.34 10.93 -17.56
CA PRO A 251 -20.08 9.69 -17.29
C PRO A 251 -19.22 8.75 -16.44
N VAL A 252 -19.81 8.18 -15.38
CA VAL A 252 -19.14 7.20 -14.50
C VAL A 252 -18.90 5.90 -15.27
N LYS A 253 -17.63 5.51 -15.40
CA LYS A 253 -17.24 4.30 -16.12
C LYS A 253 -17.41 3.10 -15.19
N LYS A 254 -18.48 2.32 -15.41
CA LYS A 254 -18.80 1.12 -14.62
C LYS A 254 -17.73 0.04 -14.83
N TRP A 255 -17.00 -0.31 -13.79
CA TRP A 255 -16.13 -1.49 -13.76
C TRP A 255 -16.71 -2.46 -12.74
N LEU A 256 -17.01 -3.69 -13.17
CA LEU A 256 -17.46 -4.80 -12.32
C LEU A 256 -18.78 -4.59 -11.55
N GLY A 257 -19.74 -3.85 -12.12
CA GLY A 257 -21.15 -3.90 -11.70
C GLY A 257 -21.48 -3.33 -10.32
N ILE A 258 -20.59 -2.54 -9.73
CA ILE A 258 -20.82 -1.84 -8.47
C ILE A 258 -20.75 -0.33 -8.77
N TRP A 259 -21.73 0.41 -8.24
CA TRP A 259 -21.95 1.86 -8.42
C TRP A 259 -20.79 2.69 -7.88
#